data_AF-A0A851ISK5-F1
#
_entry.id   AF-A0A851ISK5-F1
#
_cell.length_a   1.000
_cell.length_b   1.000
_cell.length_c   1.000
_cell.angle_alpha   90.00
_cell.angle_beta   90.00
_cell.angle_gamma   90.00
#
_symmetry.space_group_name_H-M   'P 1'
#
loop_
_entity.id
_entity.type
_entity.pdbx_description
1 polymer ?
#
loop_
_entity_poly.entity_id
_entity_poly.type
_entity_poly.pdbx_seq_one_letter_code
_entity_poly.pdbx_strand_id
1 'polypeptide(L)'
;MSYKFRLQKVLDVKEKAEDNKKNEVYIVNKELLKANEQLQELKLELTQKGIEREEKNKEGISIIEIVQLNKYIDYLCSLIKNKEIEICELNKKLEIKKEEYIESRKERKSYENLKDKDYARYMIKEAKEEEKIIDEIVSFSSRKL
;
A
#
# COMPACT_ATOMS: atom_id res chain seq x y z
N MET A 1 31.48 3.42 24.46
CA MET A 1 30.64 4.64 24.26
C MET A 1 29.22 4.23 23.84
N SER A 2 28.21 5.12 23.75
CA SER A 2 26.89 4.75 23.17
C SER A 2 26.85 5.14 21.69
N TYR A 3 26.58 4.17 20.80
CA TYR A 3 26.52 4.40 19.35
C TYR A 3 25.37 5.33 18.97
N LYS A 4 25.66 6.32 18.11
CA LYS A 4 24.66 7.24 17.57
C LYS A 4 24.82 7.36 16.06
N PHE A 5 23.82 6.88 15.32
CA PHE A 5 23.79 7.03 13.87
C PHE A 5 23.46 8.47 13.49
N ARG A 6 24.36 9.13 12.75
CA ARG A 6 24.23 10.55 12.38
C ARG A 6 22.95 10.87 11.59
N LEU A 7 22.44 9.90 10.81
CA LEU A 7 21.26 10.08 9.97
C LEU A 7 20.00 9.45 10.58
N GLN A 8 19.97 9.17 11.88
CA GLN A 8 18.81 8.52 12.53
C GLN A 8 17.51 9.29 12.29
N LYS A 9 17.51 10.63 12.46
CA LYS A 9 16.32 11.46 12.19
C LYS A 9 15.83 11.35 10.74
N VAL A 10 16.73 11.18 9.78
CA VAL A 10 16.37 11.03 8.37
C VAL A 10 15.73 9.66 8.14
N LEU A 11 16.29 8.60 8.74
CA LEU A 11 15.72 7.25 8.70
C LEU A 11 14.31 7.23 9.31
N ASP A 12 14.10 7.87 10.47
CA ASP A 12 12.79 7.94 11.13
C ASP A 12 11.73 8.64 10.25
N VAL A 13 12.13 9.70 9.53
CA VAL A 13 11.24 10.39 8.58
C VAL A 13 10.91 9.49 7.39
N LYS A 14 11.87 8.71 6.89
CA LYS A 14 11.67 7.77 5.78
C LYS A 14 10.78 6.60 6.18
N GLU A 15 10.89 6.09 7.41
CA GLU A 15 9.98 5.10 7.99
C GLU A 15 8.53 5.61 8.00
N LYS A 16 8.31 6.81 8.55
CA LYS A 16 6.98 7.44 8.56
C LYS A 16 6.43 7.67 7.16
N ALA A 17 7.28 8.06 6.21
CA ALA A 17 6.88 8.26 4.82
C ALA A 17 6.46 6.95 4.15
N GLU A 18 7.16 5.84 4.42
CA GLU A 18 6.77 4.51 3.95
C GLU A 18 5.42 4.08 4.53
N ASP A 19 5.23 4.25 5.85
CA ASP A 19 3.97 3.91 6.52
C ASP A 19 2.79 4.72 5.99
N ASN A 20 2.97 6.01 5.71
CA ASN A 20 1.94 6.85 5.11
C ASN A 20 1.54 6.34 3.73
N LYS A 21 2.51 6.02 2.86
CA LYS A 21 2.24 5.48 1.52
C LYS A 21 1.58 4.10 1.57
N LYS A 22 1.96 3.26 2.55
CA LYS A 22 1.28 1.98 2.79
C LYS A 22 -0.19 2.18 3.16
N ASN A 23 -0.48 3.17 4.00
CA ASN A 23 -1.85 3.52 4.36
C ASN A 23 -2.63 4.04 3.15
N GLU A 24 -2.02 4.84 2.28
CA GLU A 24 -2.66 5.28 1.03
C GLU A 24 -3.03 4.09 0.11
N VAL A 25 -2.13 3.11 -0.04
CA VAL A 25 -2.43 1.86 -0.76
C VAL A 25 -3.63 1.14 -0.15
N TYR A 26 -3.68 1.04 1.18
CA TYR A 26 -4.78 0.40 1.89
C TYR A 26 -6.12 1.12 1.66
N ILE A 27 -6.13 2.46 1.72
CA ILE A 27 -7.33 3.27 1.49
C ILE A 27 -7.86 3.03 0.08
N VAL A 28 -7.01 3.15 -0.95
CA VAL A 28 -7.44 2.94 -2.35
C VAL A 28 -7.91 1.51 -2.58
N ASN A 29 -7.24 0.52 -1.98
CA ASN A 29 -7.67 -0.87 -2.08
C ASN A 29 -9.04 -1.10 -1.44
N LYS A 30 -9.33 -0.44 -0.32
CA LYS A 30 -10.65 -0.49 0.33
C LYS A 30 -11.73 0.17 -0.53
N GLU A 31 -11.43 1.32 -1.15
CA GLU A 31 -12.32 1.97 -2.11
C GLU A 31 -12.63 1.05 -3.29
N LEU A 32 -11.60 0.39 -3.85
CA LEU A 32 -11.72 -0.57 -4.94
C LEU A 32 -12.62 -1.76 -4.57
N LEU A 33 -12.44 -2.35 -3.39
CA LEU A 33 -13.27 -3.46 -2.91
C LEU A 33 -14.74 -3.05 -2.83
N LYS A 34 -15.03 -1.89 -2.22
CA LYS A 34 -16.38 -1.36 -2.11
C LYS A 34 -17.01 -1.10 -3.47
N ALA A 35 -16.25 -0.53 -4.42
CA ALA A 35 -16.74 -0.29 -5.77
C ALA A 35 -17.07 -1.60 -6.51
N ASN A 36 -16.26 -2.65 -6.32
CA ASN A 36 -16.54 -3.98 -6.87
C ASN A 36 -17.79 -4.62 -6.26
N GLU A 37 -17.98 -4.51 -4.94
CA GLU A 37 -19.21 -4.98 -4.27
C GLU A 37 -20.45 -4.31 -4.86
N GLN A 38 -20.43 -2.98 -4.99
CA GLN A 38 -21.53 -2.22 -5.61
C GLN A 38 -21.78 -2.63 -7.06
N LEU A 39 -20.71 -2.90 -7.83
CA LEU A 39 -20.86 -3.39 -9.20
C LEU A 39 -21.54 -4.76 -9.24
N GLN A 40 -21.22 -5.66 -8.32
CA GLN A 40 -21.87 -6.98 -8.23
C GLN A 40 -23.34 -6.85 -7.88
N GLU A 41 -23.69 -5.98 -6.92
CA GLU A 41 -25.08 -5.68 -6.57
C GLU A 41 -25.87 -5.17 -7.78
N LEU A 42 -25.32 -4.21 -8.54
CA LEU A 42 -25.96 -3.68 -9.75
C LEU A 42 -26.14 -4.74 -10.84
N LYS A 43 -25.15 -5.63 -11.03
CA LYS A 43 -25.24 -6.73 -12.02
C LYS A 43 -26.29 -7.76 -11.61
N LEU A 44 -26.40 -8.06 -10.32
CA LEU A 44 -27.42 -8.93 -9.77
C LEU A 44 -28.82 -8.32 -9.96
N GLU A 45 -28.97 -7.03 -9.66
CA GLU A 45 -30.23 -6.31 -9.87
C GLU A 45 -30.63 -6.29 -11.36
N LEU A 46 -29.68 -5.99 -12.27
CA LEU A 46 -29.91 -6.04 -13.71
C LEU A 46 -30.41 -7.42 -14.15
N THR A 47 -29.82 -8.48 -13.61
CA THR A 47 -30.20 -9.86 -13.92
C THR A 47 -31.62 -10.16 -13.43
N GLN A 48 -31.96 -9.76 -12.20
CA GLN A 48 -33.31 -9.89 -11.66
C GLN A 48 -34.35 -9.14 -12.50
N LYS A 49 -34.05 -7.91 -12.91
CA LYS A 49 -34.94 -7.11 -13.78
C LYS A 49 -35.08 -7.70 -15.17
N GLY A 50 -34.03 -8.35 -15.69
CA GLY A 50 -34.10 -9.13 -16.92
C GLY A 50 -35.08 -10.31 -16.83
N ILE A 51 -35.00 -11.08 -15.74
CA ILE A 51 -35.92 -12.19 -15.46
C ILE A 51 -37.36 -11.68 -15.29
N GLU A 52 -37.55 -10.63 -14.49
CA GLU A 52 -38.87 -10.00 -14.27
C GLU A 52 -39.49 -9.55 -15.61
N ARG A 53 -38.67 -9.03 -16.54
CA ARG A 53 -39.13 -8.66 -17.87
C ARG A 53 -39.62 -9.86 -18.66
N GLU A 54 -38.89 -10.97 -18.65
CA GLU A 54 -39.28 -12.18 -19.36
C GLU A 54 -40.57 -12.80 -18.80
N GLU A 55 -40.74 -12.82 -17.48
CA GLU A 55 -41.95 -13.31 -16.81
C GLU A 55 -43.17 -12.46 -17.18
N LYS A 56 -43.08 -11.14 -17.02
CA LYS A 56 -44.16 -10.20 -17.37
C LYS A 56 -44.54 -10.25 -18.84
N ASN A 57 -43.58 -10.52 -19.73
CA ASN A 57 -43.84 -10.65 -21.16
C ASN A 57 -44.62 -11.94 -21.49
N LYS A 58 -44.50 -13.00 -20.67
CA LYS A 58 -45.27 -14.25 -20.81
C LYS A 58 -46.70 -14.12 -20.26
N GLU A 59 -46.88 -13.37 -19.18
CA GLU A 59 -48.18 -13.19 -18.51
C GLU A 59 -49.10 -12.17 -19.20
N GLY A 60 -48.54 -11.35 -20.09
CA GLY A 60 -49.26 -10.25 -20.75
C GLY A 60 -49.13 -8.97 -19.95
N ILE A 61 -48.26 -8.07 -20.41
CA ILE A 61 -47.94 -6.79 -19.77
C ILE A 61 -48.43 -5.62 -20.62
N SER A 62 -48.81 -4.51 -19.96
CA SER A 62 -49.15 -3.29 -20.69
C SER A 62 -47.92 -2.67 -21.36
N ILE A 63 -48.15 -1.97 -22.47
CA ILE A 63 -47.08 -1.26 -23.20
C ILE A 63 -46.38 -0.22 -22.30
N ILE A 64 -47.10 0.38 -21.35
CA ILE A 64 -46.56 1.41 -20.45
C ILE A 64 -45.56 0.77 -19.47
N GLU A 65 -45.93 -0.35 -18.86
CA GLU A 65 -45.08 -1.03 -17.88
C GLU A 65 -43.81 -1.62 -18.52
N ILE A 66 -43.90 -2.18 -19.72
CA ILE A 66 -42.72 -2.71 -20.41
C ILE A 66 -41.75 -1.58 -20.83
N VAL A 67 -42.27 -0.42 -21.22
CA VAL A 67 -41.43 0.76 -21.51
C VAL A 67 -40.74 1.26 -20.25
N GLN A 68 -41.43 1.31 -19.11
CA GLN A 68 -40.82 1.71 -17.83
C GLN A 68 -39.74 0.73 -17.39
N LEU A 69 -40.00 -0.58 -17.49
CA LEU A 69 -39.04 -1.62 -17.12
C LEU A 69 -37.78 -1.57 -18.01
N ASN A 70 -37.94 -1.41 -19.32
CA ASN A 70 -36.80 -1.27 -20.23
C ASN A 70 -35.98 -0.01 -19.93
N LYS A 71 -36.62 1.13 -19.66
CA LYS A 71 -35.90 2.36 -19.25
C LYS A 71 -35.10 2.14 -17.97
N TYR A 72 -35.64 1.39 -17.01
CA TYR A 72 -34.92 1.07 -15.79
C TYR A 72 -33.72 0.15 -16.04
N ILE A 73 -33.88 -0.87 -16.89
CA ILE A 73 -32.79 -1.76 -17.32
C ILE A 73 -31.68 -0.96 -18.03
N ASP A 74 -32.04 -0.03 -18.91
CA ASP A 74 -31.08 0.83 -19.62
C ASP A 74 -30.33 1.76 -18.64
N TYR A 75 -31.03 2.26 -17.62
CA TYR A 75 -30.44 3.03 -16.53
C TYR A 75 -29.42 2.19 -15.73
N LEU A 76 -29.79 0.97 -15.34
CA LEU A 76 -28.88 0.03 -14.66
C LEU A 76 -27.65 -0.29 -15.51
N CYS A 77 -27.83 -0.55 -16.82
CA CYS A 77 -26.72 -0.76 -17.74
C CYS A 77 -25.76 0.44 -17.78
N SER A 78 -26.30 1.66 -17.75
CA SER A 78 -25.50 2.89 -17.74
C SER A 78 -24.75 3.07 -16.43
N LEU A 79 -25.40 2.79 -15.28
CA LEU A 79 -24.75 2.79 -13.98
C LEU A 79 -23.60 1.78 -13.89
N ILE A 80 -23.81 0.55 -14.39
CA ILE A 80 -22.80 -0.50 -14.43
C ILE A 80 -21.57 -0.04 -15.23
N LYS A 81 -21.78 0.53 -16.42
CA LYS A 81 -20.67 1.06 -17.24
C LYS A 81 -19.88 2.14 -16.50
N ASN A 82 -20.57 3.08 -15.85
CA ASN A 82 -19.92 4.12 -15.08
C ASN A 82 -19.11 3.54 -13.90
N LYS A 83 -19.64 2.54 -13.21
CA LYS A 83 -18.95 1.84 -12.12
C LYS A 83 -17.74 1.05 -12.61
N GLU A 84 -17.81 0.43 -13.79
CA GLU A 84 -16.67 -0.26 -14.40
C GLU A 84 -15.53 0.72 -14.76
N ILE A 85 -15.87 1.93 -15.24
CA ILE A 85 -14.90 3.00 -15.48
C ILE A 85 -14.25 3.44 -14.16
N GLU A 86 -15.05 3.70 -13.12
CA GLU A 86 -14.57 4.06 -11.78
C GLU A 86 -13.60 2.99 -11.23
N ILE A 87 -13.93 1.70 -11.36
CA ILE A 87 -13.06 0.59 -10.95
C ILE A 87 -11.77 0.58 -11.77
N CYS A 88 -11.82 0.86 -13.08
CA CYS A 88 -10.62 0.95 -13.91
C CYS A 88 -9.70 2.08 -13.41
N GLU A 89 -10.25 3.25 -13.08
CA GLU A 89 -9.50 4.38 -12.54
C GLU A 89 -8.91 4.07 -11.16
N LEU A 90 -9.68 3.44 -10.27
CA LEU A 90 -9.21 3.01 -8.95
C LEU A 90 -8.08 1.98 -9.05
N ASN A 91 -8.15 1.05 -9.99
CA ASN A 91 -7.06 0.09 -10.25
C ASN A 91 -5.78 0.80 -10.70
N LYS A 92 -5.88 1.77 -11.63
CA LYS A 92 -4.72 2.57 -12.06
C LYS A 92 -4.13 3.35 -10.89
N LYS A 93 -4.98 3.98 -10.08
CA LYS A 93 -4.57 4.71 -8.87
C LYS A 93 -3.89 3.78 -7.86
N LEU A 94 -4.40 2.56 -7.68
CA LEU A 94 -3.83 1.57 -6.78
C LEU A 94 -2.42 1.16 -7.21
N GLU A 95 -2.20 0.91 -8.50
CA GLU A 95 -0.87 0.56 -9.02
C GLU A 95 0.13 1.71 -8.83
N ILE A 96 -0.25 2.96 -9.13
CA ILE A 96 0.59 4.13 -8.86
C ILE A 96 0.98 4.19 -7.37
N LYS A 97 0.01 3.99 -6.47
CA LYS A 97 0.28 4.01 -5.02
C LYS A 97 1.18 2.86 -4.56
N LYS A 98 1.04 1.67 -5.16
CA LYS A 98 1.94 0.54 -4.88
C LYS A 98 3.37 0.85 -5.33
N GLU A 99 3.54 1.44 -6.50
CA GLU A 99 4.86 1.86 -7.00
C GLU A 99 5.50 2.91 -6.07
N GLU A 100 4.75 3.95 -5.68
CA GLU A 100 5.21 4.97 -4.73
C GLU A 100 5.66 4.38 -3.39
N TYR A 101 4.92 3.38 -2.87
CA TYR A 101 5.23 2.66 -1.65
C TYR A 101 6.51 1.82 -1.82
N ILE A 102 6.64 1.06 -2.92
CA ILE A 102 7.83 0.26 -3.22
C ILE A 102 9.06 1.15 -3.28
N GLU A 103 8.97 2.31 -3.94
CA GLU A 103 10.10 3.23 -4.05
C GLU A 103 10.48 3.81 -2.68
N SER A 104 9.49 4.22 -1.87
CA SER A 104 9.73 4.66 -0.49
C SER A 104 10.45 3.60 0.35
N ARG A 105 10.06 2.34 0.16
CA ARG A 105 10.65 1.21 0.87
C ARG A 105 12.09 0.94 0.45
N LYS A 106 12.42 1.11 -0.83
CA LYS A 106 13.81 1.02 -1.32
C LYS A 106 14.67 2.13 -0.72
N GLU A 107 14.15 3.35 -0.67
CA GLU A 107 14.84 4.47 -0.04
C GLU A 107 15.13 4.18 1.44
N ARG A 108 14.09 3.81 2.22
CA ARG A 108 14.25 3.47 3.65
C ARG A 108 15.31 2.37 3.85
N LYS A 109 15.23 1.27 3.08
CA LYS A 109 16.22 0.17 3.14
C LYS A 109 17.64 0.63 2.84
N SER A 110 17.81 1.61 1.95
CA SER A 110 19.13 2.16 1.66
C SER A 110 19.72 2.88 2.87
N TYR A 111 18.90 3.59 3.66
CA TYR A 111 19.32 4.22 4.91
C TYR A 111 19.57 3.21 6.04
N GLU A 112 18.79 2.13 6.12
CA GLU A 112 19.08 1.01 7.05
C GLU A 112 20.45 0.40 6.74
N ASN A 113 20.72 0.08 5.48
CA ASN A 113 22.02 -0.46 5.06
C ASN A 113 23.18 0.50 5.39
N LEU A 114 22.97 1.81 5.30
CA LEU A 114 23.96 2.82 5.71
C LEU A 114 24.19 2.78 7.23
N LYS A 115 23.13 2.65 8.02
CA LYS A 115 23.19 2.52 9.48
C LYS A 115 23.94 1.27 9.91
N ASP A 116 23.71 0.14 9.24
CA ASP A 116 24.38 -1.12 9.55
C ASP A 116 25.88 -1.05 9.24
N LYS A 117 26.25 -0.46 8.09
CA LYS A 117 27.65 -0.22 7.73
C LYS A 117 28.34 0.75 8.69
N ASP A 118 27.64 1.79 9.12
CA ASP A 118 28.17 2.75 10.07
C ASP A 118 28.40 2.14 11.45
N TYR A 119 27.46 1.29 11.89
CA TYR A 119 27.58 0.52 13.12
C TYR A 119 28.75 -0.47 13.08
N ALA A 120 28.91 -1.20 11.97
CA ALA A 120 30.04 -2.11 11.79
C ALA A 120 31.39 -1.37 11.91
N ARG A 121 31.51 -0.18 11.31
CA ARG A 121 32.72 0.66 11.45
C ARG A 121 32.94 1.14 12.88
N TYR A 122 31.88 1.52 13.58
CA TYR A 122 31.95 1.89 14.99
C TYR A 122 32.50 0.73 15.84
N MET A 123 31.98 -0.49 15.65
CA MET A 123 32.46 -1.68 16.38
C MET A 123 33.93 -1.99 16.12
N ILE A 124 34.39 -1.89 14.86
CA ILE A 124 35.82 -2.08 14.52
C ILE A 124 36.68 -1.02 15.21
N LYS A 125 36.18 0.21 15.33
CA LYS A 125 36.92 1.30 15.96
C LYS A 125 37.03 1.10 17.47
N GLU A 126 35.93 0.78 18.15
CA GLU A 126 35.95 0.50 19.59
C GLU A 126 36.89 -0.69 19.91
N ALA A 127 36.84 -1.77 19.12
CA ALA A 127 37.75 -2.91 19.30
C ALA A 127 39.24 -2.51 19.18
N LYS A 128 39.59 -1.67 18.21
CA LYS A 128 40.96 -1.15 18.05
C LYS A 128 41.38 -0.21 19.19
N GLU A 129 40.45 0.54 19.75
CA GLU A 129 40.70 1.41 20.90
C GLU A 129 40.90 0.57 22.18
N GLU A 130 40.14 -0.50 22.35
CA GLU A 130 40.34 -1.50 23.42
C GLU A 130 41.71 -2.19 23.30
N GLU A 131 42.10 -2.66 22.11
CA GLU A 131 43.42 -3.24 21.85
C GLU A 131 44.56 -2.29 22.25
N LYS A 132 44.48 -1.01 21.88
CA LYS A 132 45.49 0.00 22.27
C LYS A 132 45.59 0.17 23.78
N ILE A 133 44.46 0.20 24.48
CA ILE A 133 44.43 0.31 25.95
C ILE A 133 45.11 -0.91 26.58
N ILE A 134 44.86 -2.11 26.05
CA ILE A 134 45.52 -3.35 26.51
C ILE A 134 47.03 -3.26 26.30
N ASP A 135 47.48 -2.86 25.11
CA ASP A 135 48.91 -2.71 24.79
C ASP A 135 49.61 -1.68 25.69
N GLU A 136 48.94 -0.57 26.00
CA GLU A 136 49.45 0.45 26.92
C GLU A 136 49.59 -0.10 28.35
N ILE A 137 48.61 -0.86 28.83
CA ILE A 137 48.65 -1.51 30.16
C ILE A 137 49.80 -2.51 30.23
N VAL A 138 49.95 -3.38 29.22
CA VAL A 138 51.03 -4.36 29.14
C VAL A 138 52.39 -3.66 29.08
N SER A 139 52.53 -2.60 28.29
CA SER A 139 53.77 -1.83 28.19
C SER A 139 54.13 -1.08 29.48
N PHE A 140 53.13 -0.71 30.30
CA PHE A 140 53.35 -0.09 31.60
C PHE A 140 53.73 -1.11 32.68
N SER A 141 53.10 -2.29 32.69
CA SER A 141 53.45 -3.36 33.63
C SER A 141 54.83 -3.94 33.34
N SER A 142 55.20 -4.08 32.06
CA SER A 142 56.52 -4.56 31.63
C SER A 142 57.67 -3.60 31.97
N ARG A 143 57.40 -2.30 32.16
CA ARG A 143 58.41 -1.28 32.52
C ARG A 143 58.67 -1.15 34.02
N LYS A 144 57.85 -1.79 34.86
CA LYS A 144 57.98 -1.77 36.33
C LYS A 144 58.69 -3.01 36.91
N LEU A 145 59.09 -3.94 36.05
CA LEU A 145 60.03 -5.03 36.34
C LEU A 145 61.43 -4.62 35.88
#